data_AF-A0A1C6AT11-F1
#
_entry.id   AF-A0A1C6AT11-F1
#
_cell.length_a   1.000
_cell.length_b   1.000
_cell.length_c   1.000
_cell.angle_alpha   90.00
_cell.angle_beta   90.00
_cell.angle_gamma   90.00
#
_symmetry.space_group_name_H-M   'P 1'
#
loop_
_entity.id
_entity.type
_entity.pdbx_description
1 polymer ?
#
loop_
_entity_poly.entity_id
_entity_poly.type
_entity_poly.pdbx_seq_one_letter_code
_entity_poly.pdbx_strand_id
1 'polypeptide(L)'
;MKNRWLDVFADGVSDAELGRHVLSDGNYLWHLFSWNLVPCLSGDAARQALSEASGEKYLFYYEEPPEGEPLVRPVTAEELVTLPADARAIPGADWYVVDKDFTWTFAQPHEADRGPYFCRKA
;
A
#
# COMPACT_ATOMS: atom_id res chain seq x y z
N MET A 1 3.02 -12.16 -2.01
CA MET A 1 2.54 -10.76 -2.09
C MET A 1 3.68 -9.77 -1.93
N LYS A 2 4.27 -9.63 -0.73
CA LYS A 2 5.40 -8.70 -0.47
C LYS A 2 6.53 -8.74 -1.50
N ASN A 3 7.17 -9.89 -1.74
CA ASN A 3 8.35 -9.92 -2.62
C ASN A 3 8.00 -9.43 -4.03
N ARG A 4 6.87 -9.90 -4.59
CA ARG A 4 6.39 -9.42 -5.89
C ARG A 4 6.06 -7.93 -5.90
N TRP A 5 5.52 -7.41 -4.81
CA TRP A 5 5.24 -5.98 -4.65
C TRP A 5 6.55 -5.17 -4.66
N LEU A 6 7.57 -5.60 -3.91
CA LEU A 6 8.89 -4.96 -3.87
C LEU A 6 9.58 -5.04 -5.24
N ASP A 7 9.58 -6.21 -5.90
CA ASP A 7 10.18 -6.41 -7.23
C ASP A 7 9.63 -5.43 -8.28
N VAL A 8 8.39 -4.95 -8.09
CA VAL A 8 7.70 -4.11 -9.06
C VAL A 8 7.77 -2.63 -8.69
N PHE A 9 7.46 -2.29 -7.44
CA PHE A 9 7.32 -0.89 -7.04
C PHE A 9 8.61 -0.29 -6.48
N ALA A 10 9.58 -1.10 -6.06
CA ALA A 10 10.90 -0.64 -5.65
C ALA A 10 11.96 -0.83 -6.75
N ASP A 11 11.54 -1.11 -8.00
CA ASP A 11 12.46 -1.22 -9.12
C ASP A 11 13.27 0.08 -9.28
N GLY A 12 14.59 -0.07 -9.40
CA GLY A 12 15.53 1.05 -9.47
C GLY A 12 15.93 1.68 -8.12
N VAL A 13 15.33 1.30 -7.00
CA VAL A 13 15.79 1.74 -5.66
C VAL A 13 17.00 0.91 -5.25
N SER A 14 18.03 1.56 -4.71
CA SER A 14 19.26 0.85 -4.31
C SER A 14 19.03 -0.07 -3.10
N ASP A 15 19.74 -1.20 -3.04
CA ASP A 15 19.71 -2.12 -1.89
C ASP A 15 20.04 -1.40 -0.56
N ALA A 16 20.90 -0.39 -0.61
CA ALA A 16 21.28 0.40 0.56
C ALA A 16 20.10 1.24 1.08
N GLU A 17 19.34 1.89 0.19
CA GLU A 17 18.15 2.66 0.55
C GLU A 17 17.01 1.76 1.01
N LEU A 18 16.77 0.65 0.29
CA LEU A 18 15.79 -0.35 0.69
C LEU A 18 16.09 -0.93 2.06
N GLY A 19 17.34 -1.34 2.30
CA GLY A 19 17.81 -1.81 3.60
C GLY A 19 17.54 -0.80 4.70
N ARG A 20 17.93 0.45 4.50
CA ARG A 20 17.82 1.53 5.49
C ARG A 20 16.38 1.93 5.81
N HIS A 21 15.52 2.02 4.81
CA HIS A 21 14.22 2.69 4.94
C HIS A 21 13.02 1.75 4.89
N VAL A 22 13.14 0.57 4.29
CA VAL A 22 11.98 -0.32 4.02
C VAL A 22 12.15 -1.71 4.64
N LEU A 23 13.36 -2.27 4.65
CA LEU A 23 13.57 -3.69 4.99
C LEU A 23 14.10 -3.95 6.40
N SER A 24 14.65 -2.95 7.08
CA SER A 24 15.10 -3.08 8.48
C SER A 24 13.94 -3.18 9.47
N ASP A 25 14.20 -3.80 10.63
CA ASP A 25 13.21 -3.92 11.71
C ASP A 25 12.64 -2.55 12.11
N GLY A 26 11.31 -2.47 12.23
CA GLY A 26 10.59 -1.22 12.51
C GLY A 26 10.30 -0.35 11.28
N ASN A 27 10.61 -0.84 10.08
CA ASN A 27 10.18 -0.21 8.82
C ASN A 27 8.99 -0.95 8.19
N TYR A 28 8.29 -0.23 7.32
CA TYR A 28 7.05 -0.67 6.66
C TYR A 28 7.15 -0.53 5.14
N LEU A 29 6.38 -1.29 4.35
CA LEU A 29 6.42 -1.21 2.89
C LEU A 29 6.04 0.20 2.40
N TRP A 30 5.10 0.87 3.05
CA TRP A 30 4.72 2.25 2.71
C TRP A 30 5.85 3.27 2.93
N HIS A 31 6.93 2.91 3.65
CA HIS A 31 8.12 3.75 3.75
C HIS A 31 8.78 4.02 2.39
N LEU A 32 8.59 3.12 1.42
CA LEU A 32 9.00 3.36 0.03
C LEU A 32 8.49 4.72 -0.48
N PHE A 33 7.27 5.09 -0.08
CA PHE A 33 6.59 6.32 -0.48
C PHE A 33 6.89 7.48 0.48
N SER A 34 6.84 7.26 1.79
CA SER A 34 7.04 8.35 2.75
C SER A 34 8.46 8.92 2.75
N TRP A 35 9.45 8.10 2.38
CA TRP A 35 10.83 8.53 2.16
C TRP A 35 11.08 9.07 0.75
N ASN A 36 10.06 9.11 -0.12
CA ASN A 36 10.14 9.54 -1.50
C ASN A 36 11.19 8.76 -2.33
N LEU A 37 11.36 7.46 -2.07
CA LEU A 37 12.30 6.62 -2.82
C LEU A 37 11.81 6.37 -4.24
N VAL A 38 10.49 6.41 -4.45
CA VAL A 38 9.85 6.34 -5.77
C VAL A 38 8.77 7.41 -5.90
N PRO A 39 8.47 7.89 -7.12
CA PRO A 39 7.36 8.81 -7.36
C PRO A 39 6.03 8.21 -6.93
N CYS A 40 5.24 8.98 -6.18
CA CYS A 40 3.90 8.61 -5.78
C CYS A 40 3.00 9.84 -5.60
N LEU A 41 1.69 9.62 -5.63
CA LEU A 41 0.69 10.55 -5.15
C LEU A 41 0.45 10.29 -3.66
N SER A 42 0.03 11.32 -2.93
CA SER A 42 -0.33 11.21 -1.51
C SER A 42 -1.66 11.90 -1.20
N GLY A 43 -2.28 11.51 -0.07
CA GLY A 43 -3.50 12.13 0.42
C GLY A 43 -4.67 12.01 -0.57
N ASP A 44 -5.39 13.11 -0.80
CA ASP A 44 -6.57 13.13 -1.68
C ASP A 44 -6.24 12.75 -3.13
N ALA A 45 -5.06 13.10 -3.63
CA ALA A 45 -4.62 12.71 -4.97
C ALA A 45 -4.47 11.18 -5.10
N ALA A 46 -3.97 10.53 -4.04
CA ALA A 46 -3.89 9.06 -4.00
C ALA A 46 -5.28 8.42 -3.96
N ARG A 47 -6.20 8.98 -3.16
CA ARG A 47 -7.60 8.51 -3.07
C ARG A 47 -8.34 8.66 -4.40
N GLN A 48 -8.15 9.80 -5.08
CA GLN A 48 -8.71 10.04 -6.39
C GLN A 48 -8.18 9.02 -7.41
N ALA A 49 -6.86 8.80 -7.45
CA ALA A 49 -6.26 7.83 -8.35
C ALA A 49 -6.75 6.39 -8.12
N LEU A 50 -6.97 5.99 -6.86
CA LEU A 50 -7.59 4.71 -6.53
C LEU A 50 -9.03 4.61 -7.06
N SER A 51 -9.83 5.69 -6.93
CA SER A 51 -11.21 5.72 -7.41
C SER A 51 -11.32 5.63 -8.94
N GLU A 52 -10.33 6.16 -9.66
CA GLU A 52 -10.26 6.13 -11.13
C GLU A 52 -9.66 4.81 -11.65
N ALA A 53 -9.00 4.02 -10.79
CA ALA A 53 -8.37 2.77 -11.19
C ALA A 53 -9.43 1.70 -11.56
N SER A 54 -9.37 1.22 -12.79
CA SER A 54 -10.23 0.14 -13.30
C SER A 54 -9.65 -1.25 -13.06
N GLY A 55 -10.47 -2.28 -13.20
CA GLY A 55 -10.05 -3.68 -13.16
C GLY A 55 -10.19 -4.36 -11.80
N GLU A 56 -9.82 -5.63 -11.77
CA GLU A 56 -9.79 -6.47 -10.56
C GLU A 56 -8.79 -5.89 -9.55
N LYS A 57 -9.24 -5.74 -8.31
CA LYS A 57 -8.44 -5.21 -7.20
C LYS A 57 -8.28 -6.26 -6.13
N TYR A 58 -7.10 -6.30 -5.54
CA TYR A 58 -6.77 -7.21 -4.46
C TYR A 58 -6.25 -6.42 -3.28
N LEU A 59 -6.93 -6.56 -2.14
CA LEU A 59 -6.46 -6.06 -0.85
C LEU A 59 -5.51 -7.09 -0.24
N PHE A 60 -4.43 -6.60 0.37
CA PHE A 60 -3.60 -7.43 1.25
C PHE A 60 -3.14 -6.66 2.49
N TYR A 61 -2.93 -7.43 3.56
CA TYR A 61 -2.26 -6.97 4.78
C TYR A 61 -0.85 -7.54 4.82
N TYR A 62 0.08 -6.78 5.39
CA TYR A 62 1.44 -7.27 5.59
C TYR A 62 1.94 -6.98 7.00
N GLU A 63 1.97 -5.71 7.40
CA GLU A 63 2.32 -5.31 8.76
C GLU A 63 1.09 -5.37 9.67
N GLU A 64 1.24 -6.05 10.81
CA GLU A 64 0.19 -6.25 11.82
C GLU A 64 -1.16 -6.72 11.24
N PRO A 65 -1.20 -7.84 10.49
CA PRO A 65 -2.42 -8.29 9.86
C PRO A 65 -3.51 -8.63 10.91
N PRO A 66 -4.78 -8.26 10.65
CA PRO A 66 -5.87 -8.53 11.58
C PRO A 66 -6.07 -10.04 11.79
N GLU A 67 -6.31 -10.45 13.03
CA GLU A 67 -6.52 -11.86 13.39
C GLU A 67 -7.80 -12.40 12.74
N GLY A 68 -7.71 -13.58 12.10
CA GLY A 68 -8.85 -14.26 11.49
C GLY A 68 -9.26 -13.73 10.11
N GLU A 69 -8.61 -12.68 9.60
CA GLU A 69 -8.86 -12.15 8.27
C GLU A 69 -7.94 -12.79 7.21
N PRO A 70 -8.43 -13.01 5.96
CA PRO A 70 -7.56 -13.42 4.87
C PRO A 70 -6.48 -12.36 4.59
N LEU A 71 -5.22 -12.78 4.55
CA LEU A 71 -4.09 -11.90 4.25
C LEU A 71 -4.18 -11.26 2.86
N VAL A 72 -4.85 -11.91 1.91
CA VAL A 72 -5.08 -11.41 0.55
C VAL A 72 -6.50 -11.78 0.14
N ARG A 73 -7.25 -10.82 -0.40
CA ARG A 73 -8.59 -11.07 -0.93
C ARG A 73 -8.94 -10.12 -2.09
N PRO A 74 -9.82 -10.52 -3.03
CA PRO A 74 -10.42 -9.57 -3.94
C PRO A 74 -11.24 -8.52 -3.15
N VAL A 75 -11.30 -7.30 -3.69
CA VAL A 75 -12.05 -6.19 -3.09
C VAL A 75 -12.79 -5.40 -4.16
N THR A 76 -14.03 -5.01 -3.90
CA THR A 76 -14.80 -4.14 -4.82
C THR A 76 -14.51 -2.66 -4.61
N ALA A 77 -14.89 -1.83 -5.57
CA ALA A 77 -14.82 -0.39 -5.42
C ALA A 77 -15.74 0.11 -4.29
N GLU A 78 -16.94 -0.49 -4.12
CA GLU A 78 -17.81 -0.11 -3.01
C GLU A 78 -17.20 -0.47 -1.66
N GLU A 79 -16.61 -1.67 -1.53
CA GLU A 79 -15.92 -2.08 -0.31
C GLU A 79 -14.80 -1.09 0.04
N LEU A 80 -13.97 -0.68 -0.94
CA LEU A 80 -12.86 0.27 -0.72
C LEU A 80 -13.31 1.63 -0.22
N VAL A 81 -14.49 2.12 -0.63
CA VAL A 81 -15.05 3.38 -0.14
C VAL A 81 -15.56 3.24 1.30
N THR A 82 -16.06 2.05 1.65
CA THR A 82 -16.53 1.74 3.01
C THR A 82 -15.43 1.27 3.94
N LEU A 83 -14.28 0.86 3.40
CA LEU A 83 -13.12 0.55 4.22
C LEU A 83 -12.78 1.80 5.02
N PRO A 84 -12.59 1.63 6.33
CA PRO A 84 -12.38 2.78 7.16
C PRO A 84 -11.09 3.48 6.73
N ALA A 85 -11.24 4.73 6.28
CA ALA A 85 -10.12 5.65 6.16
C ALA A 85 -9.54 6.00 7.54
N ASP A 86 -10.31 5.73 8.60
CA ASP A 86 -9.88 5.84 9.98
C ASP A 86 -9.09 4.58 10.37
N ALA A 87 -7.80 4.78 10.63
CA ALA A 87 -6.83 3.83 11.17
C ALA A 87 -7.33 2.93 12.32
N ARG A 88 -8.44 3.29 12.97
CA ARG A 88 -9.01 2.57 14.10
C ARG A 88 -10.01 1.48 13.74
N ALA A 89 -10.53 1.43 12.51
CA ALA A 89 -11.57 0.47 12.17
C ALA A 89 -11.06 -0.79 11.45
N ILE A 90 -9.75 -0.86 11.20
CA ILE A 90 -8.97 -2.11 11.34
C ILE A 90 -7.84 -1.78 12.33
N PRO A 91 -7.98 -2.08 13.63
CA PRO A 91 -6.99 -1.66 14.62
C PRO A 91 -5.58 -2.16 14.25
N GLY A 92 -4.67 -1.22 13.92
CA GLY A 92 -3.24 -1.46 13.81
C GLY A 92 -2.70 -1.93 12.45
N ALA A 93 -3.55 -2.26 11.47
CA ALA A 93 -3.06 -2.88 10.23
C ALA A 93 -2.85 -1.87 9.09
N ASP A 94 -1.64 -1.83 8.54
CA ASP A 94 -1.40 -1.24 7.24
C ASP A 94 -2.03 -2.12 6.16
N TRP A 95 -2.71 -1.50 5.20
CA TRP A 95 -3.32 -2.23 4.09
C TRP A 95 -2.96 -1.66 2.74
N TYR A 96 -2.91 -2.56 1.77
CA TYR A 96 -2.43 -2.29 0.43
C TYR A 96 -3.44 -2.83 -0.57
N VAL A 97 -3.56 -2.15 -1.70
CA VAL A 97 -4.39 -2.58 -2.82
C VAL A 97 -3.56 -2.56 -4.08
N VAL A 98 -3.63 -3.63 -4.86
CA VAL A 98 -3.01 -3.71 -6.18
C VAL A 98 -4.02 -4.20 -7.20
N ASP A 99 -3.75 -3.93 -8.47
CA ASP A 99 -4.35 -4.68 -9.56
C ASP A 99 -3.67 -6.04 -9.75
N LYS A 100 -4.32 -6.90 -10.55
CA LYS A 100 -3.85 -8.25 -10.86
C LYS A 100 -2.39 -8.30 -11.38
N ASP A 101 -2.01 -7.29 -12.16
CA ASP A 101 -0.73 -7.25 -12.88
C ASP A 101 0.32 -6.39 -12.19
N PHE A 102 0.01 -5.84 -11.00
CA PHE A 102 0.89 -4.94 -10.25
C PHE A 102 1.29 -3.70 -11.08
N THR A 103 0.39 -3.17 -11.91
CA THR A 103 0.63 -1.92 -12.64
C THR A 103 0.51 -0.70 -11.72
N TRP A 104 -0.21 -0.82 -10.60
CA TRP A 104 -0.29 0.20 -9.56
C TRP A 104 -0.48 -0.42 -8.17
N THR A 105 -0.15 0.37 -7.15
CA THR A 105 -0.45 0.07 -5.75
C THR A 105 -1.00 1.30 -5.05
N PHE A 106 -1.94 1.05 -4.15
CA PHE A 106 -2.38 1.98 -3.12
C PHE A 106 -1.91 1.45 -1.76
N ALA A 107 -1.42 2.31 -0.89
CA ALA A 107 -1.01 1.97 0.46
C ALA A 107 -1.69 2.91 1.45
N GLN A 108 -2.40 2.36 2.42
CA GLN A 108 -3.00 3.08 3.53
C GLN A 108 -2.27 2.68 4.81
N PRO A 109 -1.40 3.57 5.33
CA PRO A 109 -0.84 3.40 6.66
C PRO A 109 -1.92 3.53 7.73
N HIS A 110 -1.71 2.89 8.86
CA HIS A 110 -2.52 3.06 10.06
C HIS A 110 -2.17 4.35 10.84
N GLU A 111 -1.12 5.09 10.48
CA GLU A 111 -0.87 6.41 11.11
C GLU A 111 -1.76 7.49 10.49
N ALA A 112 -2.52 8.19 11.33
CA ALA A 112 -3.51 9.19 10.88
C ALA A 112 -2.91 10.39 10.13
N ASP A 113 -1.62 10.68 10.31
CA ASP A 113 -0.87 11.76 9.68
C ASP A 113 0.00 11.29 8.50
N ARG A 114 -0.10 10.01 8.08
CA ARG A 114 0.66 9.44 6.98
C ARG A 114 -0.23 8.96 5.85
N GLY A 115 0.22 9.21 4.62
CA GLY A 115 -0.45 8.73 3.42
C GLY A 115 -1.91 9.18 3.30
N PRO A 116 -2.77 8.39 2.63
CA PRO A 116 -2.40 7.22 1.84
C PRO A 116 -1.48 7.58 0.67
N TYR A 117 -0.93 6.57 0.01
CA TYR A 117 -0.07 6.71 -1.16
C TYR A 117 -0.63 5.94 -2.34
N PHE A 118 -0.39 6.46 -3.55
CA PHE A 118 -0.69 5.75 -4.80
C PHE A 118 0.53 5.82 -5.72
N CYS A 119 1.02 4.67 -6.17
CA CYS A 119 2.17 4.56 -7.05
C CYS A 119 1.79 3.74 -8.28
N ARG A 120 2.25 4.17 -9.44
CA ARG A 120 2.23 3.35 -10.66
C ARG A 120 3.63 2.78 -10.86
N LYS A 121 3.70 1.56 -11.38
CA LYS A 121 4.96 0.99 -11.83
C LYS A 121 5.67 1.99 -12.75
N ALA A 122 6.97 2.18 -12.53
CA ALA A 122 7.83 3.01 -13.37
C ALA A 122 7.98 2.45 -14.79
#